data_AF-A0A9D7BPA7-F1
#
_entry.id   AF-A0A9D7BPA7-F1
#
_cell.length_a   1.000
_cell.length_b   1.000
_cell.length_c   1.000
_cell.angle_alpha   90.00
_cell.angle_beta   90.00
_cell.angle_gamma   90.00
#
_symmetry.space_group_name_H-M   'P 1'
#
loop_
_entity.id
_entity.type
_entity.pdbx_description
1 polymer ?
#
loop_
_entity_poly.entity_id
_entity_poly.type
_entity_poly.pdbx_seq_one_letter_code
_entity_poly.pdbx_strand_id
1 'polypeptide(L)'
;MSWPEGNIMICRTDAIGDVVLTLPLSGYLKKSMPDKKVFFLGRTYTKPIIESCKNVDEFLNWDEIQHKEEKEIISLWGKWNIGIVLFVFRIKTYPDWQKKQNCPPSRNSPPMVSLVVLQSLAFFFQKKI
;
A
#
# COMPACT_ATOMS: atom_id res chain seq x y z
N MET A 1 -5.01 7.56 20.44
CA MET A 1 -4.57 7.67 19.04
C MET A 1 -5.76 7.32 18.17
N SER A 2 -6.42 8.32 17.58
CA SER A 2 -7.54 8.11 16.66
C SER A 2 -7.00 7.83 15.26
N TRP A 3 -7.57 6.82 14.58
CA TRP A 3 -7.28 6.56 13.17
C TRP A 3 -8.05 7.55 12.29
N PRO A 4 -7.53 7.92 11.10
CA PRO A 4 -8.27 8.78 10.18
C PRO A 4 -9.59 8.12 9.77
N GLU A 5 -10.61 8.91 9.46
CA GLU A 5 -11.89 8.41 8.98
C GLU A 5 -11.76 7.71 7.61
N GLY A 6 -12.65 6.77 7.32
CA GLY A 6 -12.66 6.02 6.07
C GLY A 6 -12.02 4.63 6.12
N ASN A 7 -12.15 3.92 5.01
CA ASN A 7 -11.75 2.53 4.80
C ASN A 7 -10.25 2.39 4.48
N ILE A 8 -9.77 1.15 4.51
CA ILE A 8 -8.36 0.81 4.34
C ILE A 8 -8.18 0.14 2.99
N MET A 9 -7.19 0.59 2.21
CA MET A 9 -6.77 -0.06 0.97
C MET A 9 -5.34 -0.59 1.13
N ILE A 10 -5.15 -1.88 0.90
CA ILE A 10 -3.83 -2.51 0.79
C ILE A 10 -3.46 -2.57 -0.69
N CYS A 11 -2.32 -1.99 -1.05
CA CYS A 11 -1.82 -1.98 -2.43
C CYS A 11 -0.72 -3.03 -2.60
N ARG A 12 -1.01 -4.08 -3.38
CA ARG A 12 -0.06 -5.13 -3.76
C ARG A 12 -0.31 -5.65 -5.17
N THR A 13 0.40 -5.07 -6.14
CA THR A 13 0.29 -5.41 -7.57
C THR A 13 1.45 -6.27 -8.10
N ASP A 14 2.23 -6.85 -7.17
CA ASP A 14 3.38 -7.73 -7.42
C ASP A 14 2.95 -9.18 -7.78
N ALA A 15 3.91 -10.11 -7.73
CA ALA A 15 3.71 -11.55 -7.88
C ALA A 15 2.74 -12.14 -6.83
N ILE A 16 2.10 -13.28 -7.14
CA ILE A 16 1.21 -13.98 -6.20
C ILE A 16 1.87 -14.28 -4.85
N GLY A 17 3.17 -14.60 -4.83
CA GLY A 17 3.91 -14.84 -3.59
C GLY A 17 3.94 -13.62 -2.67
N ASP A 18 4.14 -12.43 -3.22
CA ASP A 18 4.12 -11.17 -2.46
C ASP A 18 2.70 -10.85 -1.93
N VAL A 19 1.65 -11.22 -2.68
CA VAL A 19 0.25 -11.10 -2.25
C VAL A 19 -0.05 -12.02 -1.07
N VAL A 20 0.27 -13.31 -1.17
CA VAL A 20 0.03 -14.30 -0.10
C VAL A 20 0.71 -13.89 1.20
N LEU A 21 1.94 -13.37 1.13
CA LEU A 21 2.67 -12.85 2.30
C LEU A 21 2.04 -11.59 2.90
N THR A 22 1.23 -10.86 2.12
CA THR A 22 0.57 -9.64 2.59
C THR A 22 -0.84 -9.89 3.12
N LEU A 23 -1.53 -10.97 2.69
CA LEU A 23 -2.89 -11.28 3.15
C LEU A 23 -3.04 -11.33 4.68
N PRO A 24 -2.10 -11.86 5.49
CA PRO A 24 -2.21 -11.81 6.96
C PRO A 24 -2.37 -10.39 7.54
N LEU A 25 -1.90 -9.35 6.82
CA LEU A 25 -2.08 -7.94 7.20
C LEU A 25 -3.56 -7.56 7.25
N SER A 26 -4.38 -8.06 6.30
CA SER A 26 -5.84 -7.82 6.31
C SER A 26 -6.50 -8.32 7.59
N GLY A 27 -6.10 -9.49 8.07
CA GLY A 27 -6.57 -10.05 9.34
C GLY A 27 -6.15 -9.21 10.55
N TYR A 28 -4.91 -8.73 10.56
CA TYR A 28 -4.43 -7.82 11.61
C TYR A 28 -5.19 -6.49 11.63
N LEU A 29 -5.46 -5.92 10.45
CA LEU A 29 -6.22 -4.67 10.32
C LEU A 29 -7.66 -4.86 10.79
N LYS A 30 -8.32 -5.96 10.43
CA LYS A 30 -9.65 -6.28 10.94
C LYS A 30 -9.70 -6.48 12.45
N LYS A 31 -8.65 -7.03 13.06
CA LYS A 31 -8.56 -7.14 14.52
C LYS A 31 -8.39 -5.78 15.20
N SER A 32 -7.68 -4.86 14.56
CA SER A 32 -7.34 -3.55 15.13
C SER A 32 -8.40 -2.47 14.82
N MET A 33 -9.10 -2.62 13.70
CA MET A 33 -10.11 -1.69 13.17
C MET A 33 -11.29 -2.48 12.59
N PRO A 34 -12.09 -3.18 13.43
CA PRO A 34 -13.13 -4.10 12.98
C PRO A 34 -14.23 -3.43 12.14
N ASP A 35 -14.51 -2.14 12.40
CA ASP A 35 -15.58 -1.39 11.73
C ASP A 35 -15.20 -0.95 10.31
N LYS A 36 -13.91 -1.03 9.93
CA LYS A 36 -13.43 -0.57 8.64
C LYS A 36 -13.46 -1.67 7.59
N LYS A 37 -13.80 -1.30 6.36
CA LYS A 37 -13.59 -2.18 5.21
C LYS A 37 -12.12 -2.20 4.80
N VAL A 38 -11.66 -3.37 4.40
CA VAL A 38 -10.33 -3.66 3.87
C VAL A 38 -10.49 -3.99 2.39
N PHE A 39 -10.10 -3.03 1.57
CA PHE A 39 -9.95 -3.18 0.14
C PHE A 39 -8.54 -3.71 -0.16
N PHE A 40 -8.44 -4.59 -1.14
CA PHE A 40 -7.15 -5.11 -1.58
C PHE A 40 -6.99 -4.90 -3.08
N LEU A 41 -6.05 -4.03 -3.45
CA LEU A 41 -5.71 -3.71 -4.83
C LEU A 41 -4.63 -4.67 -5.32
N GLY A 42 -4.99 -5.51 -6.30
CA GLY A 42 -4.10 -6.49 -6.91
C GLY A 42 -4.31 -6.63 -8.42
N ARG A 43 -3.58 -7.56 -9.03
CA ARG A 43 -3.69 -7.88 -10.45
C ARG A 43 -4.84 -8.86 -10.70
N THR A 44 -5.36 -8.92 -11.91
CA THR A 44 -6.45 -9.81 -12.31
C THR A 44 -6.19 -11.27 -11.91
N TYR A 45 -4.98 -11.77 -12.15
CA TYR A 45 -4.62 -13.16 -11.84
C TYR A 45 -4.52 -13.46 -10.33
N THR A 46 -4.37 -12.43 -9.49
CA THR A 46 -4.34 -12.56 -8.02
C THR A 46 -5.72 -12.50 -7.38
N LYS A 47 -6.76 -12.19 -8.16
CA LYS A 47 -8.14 -12.10 -7.68
C LYS A 47 -8.59 -13.34 -6.90
N PRO A 48 -8.43 -14.59 -7.39
CA PRO A 48 -8.98 -15.75 -6.70
C PRO A 48 -8.37 -15.97 -5.31
N ILE A 49 -7.08 -15.70 -5.15
CA ILE A 49 -6.41 -15.86 -3.85
C ILE A 49 -6.77 -14.73 -2.89
N ILE A 50 -6.96 -13.50 -3.38
CA ILE A 50 -7.38 -12.38 -2.56
C ILE A 50 -8.82 -12.57 -2.08
N GLU A 51 -9.74 -12.95 -2.97
CA GLU A 51 -11.14 -13.21 -2.64
C GLU A 51 -11.32 -14.42 -1.71
N SER A 52 -10.37 -15.37 -1.70
CA SER A 52 -10.37 -16.46 -0.72
C SER A 52 -10.11 -16.01 0.72
N CYS A 53 -9.58 -14.80 0.92
CA CYS A 53 -9.27 -14.27 2.23
C CYS A 53 -10.50 -13.60 2.86
N LYS A 54 -11.07 -14.24 3.89
CA LYS A 54 -12.23 -13.71 4.65
C LYS A 54 -12.04 -12.33 5.29
N ASN A 55 -10.79 -11.85 5.38
CA ASN A 55 -10.45 -10.58 6.00
C ASN A 55 -10.31 -9.43 4.98
N VAL A 56 -10.45 -9.73 3.69
CA VAL A 56 -10.57 -8.76 2.60
C VAL A 56 -12.05 -8.63 2.26
N ASP A 57 -12.59 -7.42 2.31
CA ASP A 57 -14.01 -7.18 2.01
C ASP A 57 -14.25 -7.01 0.50
N GLU A 58 -13.30 -6.38 -0.21
CA GLU A 58 -13.44 -6.09 -1.63
C GLU A 58 -12.09 -6.14 -2.36
N PHE A 59 -12.05 -6.86 -3.48
CA PHE A 59 -10.91 -6.88 -4.38
C PHE A 59 -11.04 -5.75 -5.41
N LEU A 60 -9.97 -4.99 -5.59
CA LEU A 60 -9.87 -3.97 -6.62
C LEU A 60 -8.88 -4.43 -7.69
N ASN A 61 -9.32 -4.45 -8.95
CA ASN A 61 -8.47 -4.86 -10.06
C ASN A 61 -7.64 -3.69 -10.59
N TRP A 62 -6.34 -3.72 -10.33
CA TRP A 62 -5.40 -2.73 -10.84
C TRP A 62 -5.34 -2.71 -12.36
N ASP A 63 -5.49 -3.87 -13.02
CA ASP A 63 -5.40 -3.94 -14.48
C ASP A 63 -6.55 -3.19 -15.16
N GLU A 64 -7.71 -3.08 -14.50
CA GLU A 64 -8.85 -2.29 -14.95
C GLU A 64 -8.71 -0.82 -14.57
N ILE A 65 -8.22 -0.51 -13.36
CA ILE A 65 -8.14 0.85 -12.83
C ILE A 65 -7.04 1.67 -13.52
N GLN A 66 -5.90 1.06 -13.87
CA GLN A 66 -4.75 1.78 -14.44
C GLN A 66 -5.03 2.44 -15.81
N HIS A 67 -6.09 2.01 -16.50
CA HIS A 67 -6.48 2.53 -17.80
C HIS A 67 -7.65 3.54 -17.74
N LYS A 68 -8.13 3.86 -16.54
CA LYS A 68 -9.23 4.80 -16.34
C LYS A 68 -8.76 6.25 -16.36
N GLU A 69 -9.66 7.13 -16.80
CA GLU A 69 -9.47 8.56 -16.70
C GLU A 69 -9.46 9.02 -15.24
N GLU A 70 -8.72 10.09 -14.96
CA GLU A 70 -8.54 10.64 -13.61
C GLU A 70 -9.88 10.93 -12.92
N LYS A 71 -10.85 11.48 -13.66
CA LYS A 71 -12.21 11.76 -13.16
C LYS A 71 -12.93 10.50 -12.67
N GLU A 72 -12.75 9.38 -13.37
CA GLU A 72 -13.33 8.10 -12.96
C GLU A 72 -12.66 7.58 -11.68
N ILE A 73 -11.34 7.70 -11.59
CA ILE A 73 -10.58 7.27 -10.40
C ILE A 73 -11.05 8.07 -9.18
N ILE A 74 -11.18 9.40 -9.30
CA ILE A 74 -11.68 10.25 -8.21
C ILE A 74 -13.10 9.84 -7.78
N SER A 75 -13.97 9.54 -8.74
CA SER A 75 -15.33 9.06 -8.46
C SER A 75 -15.33 7.73 -7.71
N LEU A 76 -14.51 6.78 -8.15
CA LEU A 76 -14.35 5.47 -7.50
C LEU A 76 -13.79 5.61 -6.07
N TRP A 77 -12.81 6.50 -5.88
CA TRP A 77 -12.25 6.79 -4.56
C TRP A 77 -13.30 7.31 -3.58
N GLY A 78 -14.15 8.25 -4.02
CA GLY A 78 -15.27 8.74 -3.22
C GLY A 78 -16.27 7.62 -2.88
N LYS A 79 -16.56 6.74 -3.84
CA LYS A 79 -17.45 5.59 -3.63
C LYS A 79 -16.92 4.59 -2.60
N TRP A 80 -15.62 4.30 -2.63
CA TRP A 80 -14.99 3.38 -1.68
C TRP A 80 -14.70 4.00 -0.31
N ASN A 81 -14.77 5.34 -0.20
CA ASN A 81 -14.49 6.09 1.01
C ASN A 81 -13.14 5.69 1.63
N ILE A 82 -12.07 5.66 0.82
CA ILE A 82 -10.74 5.23 1.26
C ILE A 82 -10.06 6.37 2.02
N GLY A 83 -9.75 6.12 3.29
CA GLY A 83 -9.03 7.07 4.15
C GLY A 83 -7.60 6.66 4.46
N ILE A 84 -7.29 5.36 4.34
CA ILE A 84 -5.95 4.81 4.61
C ILE A 84 -5.50 3.99 3.41
N VAL A 85 -4.31 4.29 2.89
CA VAL A 85 -3.67 3.50 1.83
C VAL A 85 -2.34 2.95 2.33
N LEU A 86 -2.23 1.63 2.32
CA LEU A 86 -1.04 0.88 2.75
C LEU A 86 -0.30 0.37 1.51
N PHE A 87 0.79 1.04 1.17
CA PHE A 87 1.72 0.59 0.15
C PHE A 87 2.70 -0.40 0.78
N VAL A 88 2.49 -1.68 0.49
CA VAL A 88 3.41 -2.72 0.91
C VAL A 88 4.34 -2.94 -0.27
N PHE A 89 5.60 -2.55 -0.18
CA PHE A 89 6.59 -2.84 -1.21
C PHE A 89 7.84 -3.41 -0.57
N ARG A 90 8.53 -4.27 -1.31
CA ARG A 90 9.90 -4.62 -0.93
C ARG A 90 10.75 -3.37 -1.05
N ILE A 91 11.35 -2.96 0.06
CA ILE A 91 12.48 -2.05 0.03
C ILE A 91 13.58 -2.82 -0.71
N LYS A 92 13.86 -2.44 -1.96
CA LYS A 92 15.04 -2.94 -2.65
C LYS A 92 16.23 -2.43 -1.82
N THR A 93 16.92 -3.37 -1.19
CA THR A 93 18.12 -3.10 -0.40
C THR A 93 19.03 -2.15 -1.16
N TYR A 94 19.43 -1.09 -0.45
CA TYR A 94 20.23 0.06 -0.89
C TYR A 94 21.26 -0.31 -1.99
N PRO A 95 21.07 0.11 -3.25
CA PRO A 95 22.10 -0.05 -4.27
C PRO A 95 23.13 1.06 -4.10
N ASP A 96 24.34 0.71 -3.66
CA ASP A 96 25.63 1.34 -3.99
C ASP A 96 25.78 2.89 -3.92
N TRP A 97 24.85 3.64 -3.31
CA TRP A 97 24.98 5.12 -3.17
C TRP A 97 26.22 5.52 -2.37
N GLN A 98 26.67 4.69 -1.42
CA GLN A 98 27.92 4.88 -0.68
C GLN A 98 29.18 4.63 -1.50
N LYS A 99 29.14 3.86 -2.60
CA LYS A 99 30.32 3.67 -3.47
C LYS A 99 30.54 4.83 -4.42
N LYS A 100 29.51 5.64 -4.70
CA LYS A 100 29.58 6.79 -5.61
C LYS A 100 29.99 8.10 -4.91
N GLN A 101 29.90 8.14 -3.58
CA GLN A 101 30.28 9.29 -2.78
C GLN A 101 31.45 8.85 -1.91
N ASN A 102 32.64 9.40 -2.16
CA ASN A 102 33.88 9.12 -1.44
C ASN A 102 33.82 9.71 0.00
N CYS A 103 32.80 9.31 0.78
CA CYS A 103 32.45 9.89 2.06
C CYS A 103 32.49 8.78 3.12
N PRO A 104 33.41 8.85 4.11
CA PRO A 104 33.54 7.81 5.11
C PRO A 104 32.30 7.77 6.02
N PRO A 105 31.89 6.59 6.51
CA PRO A 105 30.72 6.47 7.36
C PRO A 105 30.96 7.25 8.66
N SER A 106 30.13 8.27 8.93
CA SER A 106 30.16 8.98 10.20
C SER A 106 29.58 8.09 11.29
N ARG A 107 30.26 8.06 12.45
CA ARG A 107 30.11 7.12 13.57
C ARG A 107 28.76 7.18 14.31
N ASN A 108 27.83 8.05 13.87
CA ASN A 108 26.58 8.37 14.58
C ASN A 108 25.36 8.33 13.63
N SER A 109 25.07 7.19 13.01
CA SER A 109 23.75 6.95 12.40
C SER A 109 22.80 6.39 13.47
N PRO A 110 21.63 7.01 13.73
CA PRO A 110 20.70 6.53 14.75
C PRO A 110 20.08 5.19 14.32
N PRO A 111 19.66 4.34 15.29
CA PRO A 111 19.10 3.03 14.99
C PRO A 111 17.81 3.17 14.19
N MET A 112 17.78 2.50 13.04
CA MET A 112 16.74 2.54 12.03
C MET A 112 15.46 1.85 12.50
N VAL A 113 14.71 2.50 13.39
CA VAL A 113 13.35 2.13 13.77
C VAL A 113 12.48 3.38 13.62
N SER A 114 11.47 3.27 12.75
CA SER A 114 10.36 4.21 12.52
C SER A 114 10.40 4.92 11.17
N LEU A 115 9.66 4.39 10.19
CA LEU A 115 8.89 5.18 9.22
C LEU A 115 7.97 4.29 8.38
N VAL A 116 6.93 3.74 9.02
CA VAL A 116 5.86 2.92 8.40
C VAL A 116 4.63 3.77 8.01
N VAL A 117 4.69 5.12 8.02
CA VAL A 117 3.48 5.95 7.74
C VAL A 117 3.71 7.09 6.72
N LEU A 118 4.90 7.32 6.17
CA LEU A 118 5.12 8.42 5.22
C LEU A 118 5.38 7.94 3.79
N GLN A 119 4.33 7.41 3.17
CA GLN A 119 4.17 7.50 1.71
C GLN A 119 2.71 7.71 1.27
N SER A 120 1.79 7.99 2.20
CA SER A 120 0.39 8.31 1.88
C SER A 120 0.19 9.75 1.38
N LEU A 121 1.25 10.55 1.21
CA LEU A 121 1.17 11.94 0.69
C LEU A 121 2.20 12.31 -0.40
N ALA A 122 3.29 11.54 -0.58
CA ALA A 122 4.39 12.00 -1.45
C ALA A 122 4.16 11.74 -2.95
N PHE A 123 3.28 10.80 -3.35
CA PHE A 123 3.12 10.46 -4.78
C PHE A 123 1.77 10.89 -5.39
N PHE A 124 0.77 11.22 -4.57
CA PHE A 124 -0.56 11.55 -5.07
C PHE A 124 -0.74 13.03 -5.49
N PHE A 125 0.23 13.92 -5.18
CA PHE A 125 0.13 15.36 -5.53
C PHE A 125 1.35 15.97 -6.23
N GLN A 126 2.48 15.26 -6.37
CA GLN A 126 3.72 15.85 -6.92
C GLN A 126 3.90 15.68 -8.44
N LYS A 127 2.93 15.11 -9.18
CA LYS A 127 2.99 15.08 -10.64
C LYS A 127 1.64 15.40 -11.27
N LYS A 128 1.54 16.67 -11.70
CA LYS A 128 0.56 17.38 -12.56
C LYS A 128 -0.53 18.16 -11.81
N ILE A 129 -0.77 19.46 -11.96
CA ILE A 129 -0.28 20.59 -12.82
C ILE A 129 0.10 20.22 -14.26
#